data_AF-A0A370H5W5-F1
#
_entry.id   AF-A0A370H5W5-F1
#
_cell.length_a   1.000
_cell.length_b   1.000
_cell.length_c   1.000
_cell.angle_alpha   90.00
_cell.angle_beta   90.00
_cell.angle_gamma   90.00
#
_symmetry.space_group_name_H-M   'P 1'
#
loop_
_entity.id
_entity.type
_entity.pdbx_description
1 polymer ?
#
loop_
_entity_poly.entity_id
_entity_poly.type
_entity_poly.pdbx_seq_one_letter_code
_entity_poly.pdbx_strand_id
1 'polypeptide(L)'
;MDVGQSTANGLYQQAVAGTFQMEEGAAQRCAEVYQRFALSLDKMVIDSGYLQRLDGFGGFNSALNLQRGFEGKAVKLTEALSGLQEAALRMAAAYLHAGGRIEEAESMNKQAIAAAAAGLPK
;
A
#
# COMPACT_ATOMS: atom_id res chain seq x y z
N MET A 1 -8.40 -42.96 1.98
CA MET A 1 -7.50 -42.20 2.86
C MET A 1 -7.75 -40.75 2.55
N ASP A 2 -8.28 -39.99 3.51
CA ASP A 2 -8.51 -38.55 3.31
C ASP A 2 -7.16 -37.84 3.43
N VAL A 3 -6.71 -37.24 2.33
CA VAL A 3 -5.44 -36.50 2.24
C VAL A 3 -5.63 -34.99 2.48
N GLY A 4 -6.78 -34.59 3.04
CA GLY A 4 -7.15 -33.19 3.29
C GLY A 4 -8.29 -32.68 2.39
N GLN A 5 -8.92 -33.55 1.61
CA GLN A 5 -10.00 -33.19 0.68
C GLN A 5 -11.26 -32.76 1.45
N SER A 6 -11.56 -33.41 2.58
CA SER A 6 -12.67 -33.01 3.46
C SER A 6 -12.44 -31.62 4.06
N THR A 7 -11.24 -31.37 4.59
CA THR A 7 -10.86 -30.07 5.16
C THR A 7 -10.95 -28.96 4.11
N ALA A 8 -10.42 -29.19 2.90
CA ALA A 8 -10.49 -28.23 1.81
C ALA A 8 -11.94 -27.91 1.41
N ASN A 9 -12.81 -28.93 1.36
CA ASN A 9 -14.22 -28.73 1.04
C ASN A 9 -14.96 -27.97 2.16
N GLY A 10 -14.63 -28.23 3.43
CA GLY A 10 -15.16 -27.50 4.57
C GLY A 10 -14.79 -26.01 4.53
N LEU A 11 -13.52 -25.69 4.26
CA LEU A 11 -13.07 -24.30 4.11
C LEU A 11 -13.76 -23.61 2.92
N TYR A 12 -13.92 -24.30 1.80
CA TYR A 12 -14.64 -23.76 0.65
C TYR A 12 -16.10 -23.46 0.98
N GLN A 13 -16.79 -24.34 1.71
CA GLN A 13 -18.18 -24.08 2.13
C GLN A 13 -18.28 -22.90 3.10
N GLN A 14 -17.35 -22.76 4.04
CA GLN A 14 -17.31 -21.59 4.92
C GLN A 14 -17.11 -20.29 4.13
N ALA A 15 -16.25 -20.32 3.09
CA ALA A 15 -16.03 -19.16 2.22
C ALA A 15 -17.29 -18.79 1.44
N VAL A 16 -17.98 -19.76 0.84
CA VAL A 16 -19.25 -19.55 0.13
C VAL A 16 -20.35 -19.05 1.08
N ALA A 17 -20.39 -19.56 2.31
CA ALA A 17 -21.35 -19.13 3.33
C ALA A 17 -21.02 -17.77 3.98
N GLY A 18 -19.86 -17.17 3.66
CA GLY A 18 -19.40 -15.93 4.28
C GLY A 18 -19.00 -16.07 5.75
N THR A 19 -18.80 -17.29 6.24
CA THR A 19 -18.40 -17.60 7.63
C THR A 19 -16.94 -18.00 7.75
N PHE A 20 -16.18 -17.91 6.67
CA PHE A 20 -14.75 -18.20 6.67
C PHE A 20 -14.01 -17.21 7.55
N GLN A 21 -13.21 -17.76 8.47
CA GLN A 21 -12.25 -17.00 9.27
C GLN A 21 -10.85 -17.49 8.92
N MET A 22 -9.94 -16.54 8.74
CA MET A 22 -8.54 -16.88 8.53
C MET A 22 -7.92 -17.33 9.85
N GLU A 23 -7.08 -18.35 9.77
CA GLU A 23 -6.20 -18.70 10.88
C GLU A 23 -5.28 -17.51 11.19
N GLU A 24 -5.11 -17.22 12.48
CA GLU A 24 -4.45 -16.00 12.95
C GLU A 24 -3.01 -15.86 12.43
N GLY A 25 -2.23 -16.95 12.46
CA GLY A 25 -0.86 -16.98 11.95
C GLY A 25 -0.78 -16.79 10.44
N ALA A 26 -1.74 -17.32 9.67
CA ALA A 26 -1.84 -17.09 8.24
C ALA A 26 -2.19 -15.63 7.93
N ALA A 27 -3.15 -15.06 8.68
CA ALA A 27 -3.49 -13.64 8.61
C ALA A 27 -2.30 -12.72 8.87
N GLN A 28 -1.56 -13.00 9.93
CA GLN A 28 -0.35 -12.26 10.25
C GLN A 28 0.66 -12.30 9.11
N ARG A 29 0.97 -13.50 8.58
CA ARG A 29 1.95 -13.63 7.49
C ARG A 29 1.52 -12.90 6.22
N CYS A 30 0.23 -12.96 5.87
CA CYS A 30 -0.30 -12.19 4.74
C CYS A 30 -0.14 -10.69 4.98
N ALA A 31 -0.50 -10.20 6.17
CA ALA A 31 -0.36 -8.78 6.51
C ALA A 31 1.09 -8.31 6.48
N GLU A 32 2.04 -9.10 6.99
CA GLU A 32 3.47 -8.77 6.97
C GLU A 32 4.03 -8.55 5.56
N VAL A 33 3.53 -9.27 4.56
CA VAL A 33 3.95 -9.07 3.15
C VAL A 33 3.58 -7.66 2.68
N TYR A 34 2.35 -7.23 2.95
CA TYR A 34 1.89 -5.90 2.57
C TYR A 34 2.56 -4.80 3.39
N GLN A 35 2.84 -5.04 4.67
CA GLN A 35 3.61 -4.10 5.51
C GLN A 35 5.02 -3.89 4.95
N ARG A 36 5.73 -4.98 4.59
CA ARG A 36 7.06 -4.88 3.97
C ARG A 36 7.01 -4.16 2.63
N PHE A 37 5.97 -4.39 1.83
CA PHE A 37 5.77 -3.65 0.60
C PHE A 37 5.56 -2.16 0.85
N ALA A 38 4.69 -1.78 1.80
CA ALA A 38 4.47 -0.38 2.18
C ALA A 38 5.77 0.31 2.65
N LEU A 39 6.59 -0.38 3.46
CA LEU A 39 7.90 0.12 3.90
C LEU A 39 8.88 0.30 2.74
N SER A 40 8.85 -0.59 1.74
CA SER A 40 9.72 -0.47 0.56
C SER A 40 9.42 0.78 -0.28
N LEU A 41 8.22 1.36 -0.15
CA LEU A 41 7.80 2.56 -0.87
C LEU A 41 8.23 3.86 -0.18
N ASP A 42 8.54 3.86 1.12
CA ASP A 42 8.86 5.08 1.89
C ASP A 42 9.95 5.91 1.24
N LYS A 43 11.07 5.26 0.90
CA LYS A 43 12.19 5.93 0.24
C LYS A 43 11.79 6.52 -1.12
N MET A 44 10.96 5.80 -1.88
CA MET A 44 10.53 6.26 -3.19
C MET A 44 9.61 7.49 -3.08
N VAL A 45 8.71 7.52 -2.10
CA VAL A 45 7.87 8.69 -1.80
C VAL A 45 8.75 9.91 -1.48
N ILE A 46 9.72 9.74 -0.57
CA ILE A 46 10.66 10.80 -0.19
C ILE A 46 11.45 11.30 -1.41
N ASP A 47 12.05 10.39 -2.17
CA ASP A 47 12.86 10.71 -3.34
C ASP A 47 12.02 11.44 -4.41
N SER A 48 10.77 11.01 -4.62
CA SER A 48 9.85 11.67 -5.56
C SER A 48 9.52 13.11 -5.16
N GLY A 49 9.48 13.42 -3.86
CA GLY A 49 9.26 14.78 -3.36
C GLY A 49 10.39 15.74 -3.75
N TYR A 50 11.64 15.29 -3.74
CA TYR A 50 12.77 16.12 -4.20
C TYR A 50 12.71 16.42 -5.70
N LEU A 51 12.14 15.51 -6.50
CA LEU A 51 11.99 15.69 -7.94
C LEU A 51 10.88 16.69 -8.33
N GLN A 52 10.06 17.14 -7.37
CA GLN A 52 9.03 18.14 -7.62
C GLN A 52 9.60 19.57 -7.77
N ARG A 53 10.87 19.77 -7.40
CA ARG A 53 11.57 21.04 -7.56
C ARG A 53 12.93 20.79 -8.19
N LEU A 54 13.02 21.06 -9.48
CA LEU A 54 14.22 20.81 -10.27
C LEU A 54 14.92 22.13 -10.59
N ASP A 55 16.22 22.07 -10.78
CA ASP A 55 17.06 23.17 -11.25
C ASP A 55 18.09 22.66 -12.28
N GLY A 56 18.91 23.56 -12.80
CA GLY A 56 20.02 23.20 -13.69
C GLY A 56 19.66 22.99 -15.17
N PHE A 57 18.40 23.19 -15.58
CA PHE A 57 17.98 23.07 -16.99
C PHE A 57 18.43 24.25 -17.87
N GLY A 58 18.75 25.41 -17.27
CA GLY A 58 19.15 26.63 -17.98
C GLY A 58 17.97 27.59 -18.24
N GLY A 59 18.24 28.69 -18.96
CA GLY A 59 17.30 29.81 -19.11
C GLY A 59 16.48 29.85 -20.39
N PHE A 60 16.70 28.93 -21.34
CA PHE A 60 15.91 28.89 -22.58
C PHE A 60 14.47 28.44 -22.29
N ASN A 61 13.49 29.00 -23.01
CA ASN A 61 12.08 28.65 -22.82
C ASN A 61 11.79 27.16 -22.99
N SER A 62 12.47 26.49 -23.93
CA SER A 62 12.35 25.04 -24.12
C SER A 62 12.83 24.26 -22.90
N ALA A 63 13.93 24.68 -22.27
CA ALA A 63 14.48 24.06 -21.08
C ALA A 63 13.57 24.26 -19.86
N LEU A 64 13.04 25.47 -19.67
CA LEU A 64 12.06 25.77 -18.61
C LEU A 64 10.77 24.95 -18.76
N ASN A 65 10.29 24.77 -19.99
CA ASN A 65 9.12 23.93 -20.25
C ASN A 65 9.39 22.45 -19.91
N LEU A 66 10.59 21.95 -20.23
CA LEU A 66 10.98 20.59 -19.89
C LEU A 66 11.10 20.39 -18.37
N GLN A 67 11.71 21.35 -17.67
CA GLN A 67 11.82 21.35 -16.21
C GLN A 67 10.44 21.22 -15.55
N ARG A 68 9.50 22.13 -15.89
CA ARG A 68 8.12 22.10 -15.38
C ARG A 68 7.41 20.78 -15.70
N GLY A 69 7.66 20.23 -16.88
CA GLY A 69 7.09 18.95 -17.30
C GLY A 69 7.56 17.79 -16.42
N PHE A 70 8.83 17.77 -16.02
CA PHE A 70 9.36 16.77 -15.09
C PHE A 70 8.90 16.99 -13.65
N GLU A 71 8.88 18.23 -13.17
CA GLU A 71 8.32 18.56 -11.84
C GLU A 71 6.86 18.10 -11.73
N GLY A 72 6.04 18.37 -12.76
CA GLY A 72 4.65 17.90 -12.79
C GLY A 72 4.52 16.37 -12.86
N LYS A 73 5.45 15.66 -13.48
CA LYS A 73 5.50 14.19 -13.44
C LYS A 73 5.91 13.67 -12.06
N ALA A 74 6.80 14.36 -11.37
CA ALA A 74 7.21 14.01 -10.02
C ALA A 74 6.05 14.12 -9.03
N VAL A 75 5.20 15.15 -9.14
CA VAL A 75 3.97 15.26 -8.33
C VAL A 75 3.09 14.03 -8.51
N LYS A 76 2.80 13.64 -9.76
CA LYS A 76 2.00 12.45 -10.07
C LYS A 76 2.63 11.15 -9.58
N LEU A 77 3.97 11.08 -9.61
CA LEU A 77 4.70 9.94 -9.08
C LEU A 77 4.52 9.84 -7.56
N THR A 78 4.62 10.95 -6.83
CA THR A 78 4.38 11.00 -5.38
C THR A 78 2.96 10.55 -5.06
N GLU A 79 1.95 11.07 -5.76
CA GLU A 79 0.54 10.67 -5.61
C GLU A 79 0.36 9.16 -5.79
N ALA A 80 0.92 8.59 -6.86
CA ALA A 80 0.83 7.17 -7.14
C ALA A 80 1.53 6.29 -6.07
N LEU A 81 2.74 6.69 -5.63
CA LEU A 81 3.48 5.94 -4.62
C LEU A 81 2.79 5.97 -3.25
N SER A 82 2.28 7.12 -2.84
CA SER A 82 1.49 7.26 -1.61
C SER A 82 0.18 6.47 -1.67
N GLY A 83 -0.50 6.46 -2.82
CA GLY A 83 -1.70 5.64 -3.02
C GLY A 83 -1.43 4.14 -2.96
N LEU A 84 -0.29 3.68 -3.51
CA LEU A 84 0.15 2.29 -3.38
C LEU A 84 0.45 1.92 -1.93
N GLN A 85 1.08 2.82 -1.17
CA GLN A 85 1.38 2.62 0.24
C GLN A 85 0.08 2.53 1.07
N GLU A 86 -0.86 3.42 0.84
CA GLU A 86 -2.19 3.38 1.46
C GLU A 86 -2.89 2.04 1.17
N ALA A 87 -2.95 1.63 -0.10
CA ALA A 87 -3.60 0.39 -0.51
C ALA A 87 -2.96 -0.83 0.16
N ALA A 88 -1.62 -0.89 0.22
CA ALA A 88 -0.91 -1.96 0.89
C ALA A 88 -1.27 -2.03 2.39
N LEU A 89 -1.29 -0.90 3.09
CA LEU A 89 -1.64 -0.84 4.52
C LEU A 89 -3.10 -1.24 4.77
N ARG A 90 -4.04 -0.83 3.90
CA ARG A 90 -5.45 -1.27 3.96
C ARG A 90 -5.57 -2.78 3.73
N MET A 91 -4.80 -3.36 2.82
CA MET A 91 -4.77 -4.81 2.61
C MET A 91 -4.22 -5.53 3.85
N ALA A 92 -3.15 -5.03 4.46
CA ALA A 92 -2.63 -5.57 5.72
C ALA A 92 -3.71 -5.53 6.83
N ALA A 93 -4.42 -4.41 6.96
CA ALA A 93 -5.52 -4.27 7.91
C ALA A 93 -6.64 -5.31 7.66
N ALA A 94 -7.03 -5.52 6.40
CA ALA A 94 -8.05 -6.49 6.04
C ALA A 94 -7.67 -7.93 6.42
N TYR A 95 -6.42 -8.34 6.19
CA TYR A 95 -5.95 -9.66 6.61
C TYR A 95 -5.93 -9.80 8.13
N LEU A 96 -5.41 -8.81 8.85
CA LEU A 96 -5.40 -8.82 10.33
C LEU A 96 -6.82 -8.90 10.89
N HIS A 97 -7.76 -8.15 10.34
CA HIS A 97 -9.17 -8.21 10.70
C HIS A 97 -9.77 -9.60 10.42
N ALA A 98 -9.45 -10.21 9.28
CA ALA A 98 -9.91 -11.56 8.93
C ALA A 98 -9.36 -12.65 9.87
N GLY A 99 -8.22 -12.40 10.53
CA GLY A 99 -7.63 -13.24 11.59
C GLY A 99 -7.99 -12.81 13.01
N GLY A 100 -8.93 -11.87 13.21
CA GLY A 100 -9.38 -11.43 14.53
C GLY A 100 -8.47 -10.42 15.25
N ARG A 101 -7.40 -9.93 14.61
CA ARG A 101 -6.42 -8.99 15.19
C ARG A 101 -6.85 -7.53 14.98
N ILE A 102 -7.94 -7.13 15.63
CA ILE A 102 -8.62 -5.85 15.39
C ILE A 102 -7.73 -4.64 15.73
N GLU A 103 -7.03 -4.65 16.86
CA GLU A 103 -6.19 -3.51 17.29
C GLU A 103 -5.06 -3.22 16.28
N GLU A 104 -4.44 -4.27 15.73
CA GLU A 104 -3.39 -4.12 14.73
C GLU A 104 -3.95 -3.72 13.37
N ALA A 105 -5.14 -4.22 13.00
CA ALA A 105 -5.84 -3.74 11.82
C ALA A 105 -6.15 -2.24 11.91
N GLU A 106 -6.57 -1.74 13.07
CA GLU A 106 -6.77 -0.30 13.30
C GLU A 106 -5.46 0.49 13.20
N SER A 107 -4.36 -0.05 13.75
CA SER A 107 -3.03 0.56 13.61
C SER A 107 -2.63 0.70 12.13
N MET A 108 -2.85 -0.34 11.32
CA MET A 108 -2.60 -0.30 9.88
C MET A 108 -3.49 0.73 9.17
N ASN A 109 -4.77 0.81 9.53
CA ASN A 109 -5.68 1.83 8.97
C ASN A 109 -5.25 3.26 9.33
N LYS A 110 -4.77 3.50 10.56
CA LYS A 110 -4.21 4.81 10.96
C LYS A 110 -3.01 5.18 10.09
N GLN A 111 -2.11 4.23 9.84
CA GLN A 111 -0.96 4.44 8.96
C GLN A 111 -1.38 4.68 7.50
N ALA A 112 -2.40 3.97 7.01
CA ALA A 112 -2.93 4.16 5.66
C ALA A 112 -3.46 5.58 5.45
N ILE A 113 -4.18 6.14 6.43
CA ILE A 113 -4.66 7.52 6.39
C ILE A 113 -3.49 8.52 6.35
N ALA A 114 -2.43 8.27 7.14
CA ALA A 114 -1.24 9.10 7.12
C ALA A 114 -0.52 9.05 5.76
N ALA A 115 -0.40 7.86 5.15
CA ALA A 115 0.18 7.67 3.82
C ALA A 115 -0.62 8.42 2.73
N ALA A 116 -1.95 8.33 2.79
CA ALA A 116 -2.83 9.06 1.87
C ALA A 116 -2.64 10.58 1.98
N ALA A 117 -2.52 11.11 3.20
CA ALA A 117 -2.28 12.52 3.44
C ALA A 117 -0.90 12.99 2.91
N ALA A 118 0.12 12.12 2.94
CA ALA A 118 1.45 12.44 2.42
C ALA A 118 1.49 12.60 0.90
N GLY A 119 0.56 11.99 0.18
CA GLY A 119 0.46 12.08 -1.29
C GLY A 119 -0.25 13.32 -1.80
N LEU A 120 -0.82 14.15 -0.92
CA LEU A 120 -1.53 15.36 -1.34
C LEU A 120 -0.54 16.43 -1.83
N PRO A 121 -0.83 17.10 -2.97
CA PRO A 121 -0.02 18.22 -3.42
C PRO A 121 -0.03 19.34 -2.37
N LYS A 122 1.15 19.92 -2.11
CA LYS A 122 1.35 21.03 -1.15
C LYS A 122 1.15 22.39 -1.80
#